data_AF-A0A4Q4TN56-F1
#
_entry.id   AF-A0A4Q4TN56-F1
#
_cell.length_a   1.000
_cell.length_b   1.000
_cell.length_c   1.000
_cell.angle_alpha   90.00
_cell.angle_beta   90.00
_cell.angle_gamma   90.00
#
_symmetry.space_group_name_H-M   'P 1'
#
loop_
_entity.id
_entity.type
_entity.pdbx_description
1 polymer ?
#
loop_
_entity_poly.entity_id
_entity_poly.type
_entity_poly.pdbx_seq_one_letter_code
_entity_poly.pdbx_strand_id
1 'polypeptide(L)'
;MPTFITKEQLSCGHGLEMIRRRTGSNGLILVETLPVPLRCLSCICLELLEASIDGMPCIPRSRVTGLDRHLKVLGQGKMAGQLRLVKKQVLQSGSMHEFRPGVFGLGRFPEVGAQFLAGRIPEETSMGKQENYKRADIQGSITYARGLQKLNLISEDELNQIISGFEKVEKEWDQGTFPIDPKADEDIHTANERRLSELIGAQVAGKLHTGRSRNDQVATDMRLWAREQLAELAVLLKSLLQVSAAKAKDTLPVLMPGYTHLQRAQPVRFSHWLLGHATFLIGDLQRLESIQGRGVATCPLGVGALAGNPFGIDREFLAKDLGFTSVHPNSLAAVADRDFVVEILQWASLLMAHLSRLAEDLILFSTAEFGFVQVADAYSTGSSLMPQKKNPDSLELIRGKAGRVMGQASGFLSTLKSLPTSYNKDLQESVEPLLDCVKTVSHCLTITSGVVSSLKVHGDKMKAALTADMLATDVADYLVLKGVPFRQTHHIAGAVVRKAEELGVSIAEVGLEDLKQISPLFEADIAQVFDFEKSVERRSAQGGTSRSSVLAQIDAIEKMLS
;
A
#
# COMPACT_ATOMS: atom_id res chain seq x y z
N MET A 1 -14.11 53.98 31.59
CA MET A 1 -15.53 53.66 31.89
C MET A 1 -16.13 52.92 30.71
N PRO A 2 -16.99 51.93 30.97
CA PRO A 2 -16.81 50.54 30.53
C PRO A 2 -17.90 50.14 29.50
N THR A 3 -17.91 48.94 28.90
CA THR A 3 -18.57 47.76 29.51
C THR A 3 -17.89 46.45 29.08
N PHE A 4 -17.44 45.68 30.07
CA PHE A 4 -17.30 44.23 29.98
C PHE A 4 -18.71 43.61 29.95
N ILE A 5 -18.97 42.65 29.06
CA ILE A 5 -20.08 41.70 29.22
C ILE A 5 -19.50 40.28 29.19
N THR A 6 -19.94 39.54 30.20
CA THR A 6 -19.44 38.26 30.69
C THR A 6 -19.99 37.06 29.93
N LYS A 7 -19.31 35.94 30.17
CA LYS A 7 -19.53 34.58 29.71
C LYS A 7 -20.85 34.01 30.24
N GLU A 8 -21.99 34.35 29.64
CA GLU A 8 -23.28 33.68 29.87
C GLU A 8 -24.29 34.07 28.78
N GLN A 9 -24.21 33.43 27.60
CA GLN A 9 -25.31 33.27 26.61
C GLN A 9 -24.93 32.39 25.41
N LEU A 10 -24.06 31.40 25.62
CA LEU A 10 -23.87 30.29 24.68
C LEU A 10 -24.83 29.16 25.07
N SER A 11 -26.10 29.32 24.72
CA SER A 11 -27.06 28.22 24.71
C SER A 11 -28.05 28.41 23.56
N CYS A 12 -28.12 27.38 22.72
CA CYS A 12 -29.11 27.13 21.66
C CYS A 12 -29.02 27.93 20.35
N GLY A 13 -28.64 27.22 19.29
CA GLY A 13 -29.37 27.29 18.02
C GLY A 13 -28.67 27.90 16.81
N HIS A 14 -28.35 27.03 15.85
CA HIS A 14 -28.40 27.25 14.39
C HIS A 14 -27.41 28.23 13.71
N GLY A 15 -26.46 27.63 12.99
CA GLY A 15 -26.13 27.96 11.59
C GLY A 15 -25.63 29.37 11.25
N LEU A 16 -24.32 29.56 11.21
CA LEU A 16 -23.66 30.72 10.60
C LEU A 16 -23.67 30.61 9.06
N GLU A 17 -24.37 31.54 8.38
CA GLU A 17 -24.27 31.79 6.94
C GLU A 17 -22.96 32.53 6.60
N MET A 18 -22.24 32.08 5.56
CA MET A 18 -21.09 32.80 5.00
C MET A 18 -21.54 33.83 3.96
N ILE A 19 -21.35 35.12 4.25
CA ILE A 19 -21.57 36.24 3.32
C ILE A 19 -20.28 36.53 2.54
N ARG A 20 -20.32 36.47 1.20
CA ARG A 20 -19.22 36.92 0.32
C ARG A 20 -19.62 38.22 -0.37
N ARG A 21 -18.95 39.34 -0.06
CA ARG A 21 -19.17 40.65 -0.70
C ARG A 21 -18.36 40.78 -2.00
N ARG A 22 -18.99 41.18 -3.11
CA ARG A 22 -18.31 41.76 -4.28
C ARG A 22 -18.97 43.10 -4.62
N THR A 23 -18.16 44.16 -4.65
CA THR A 23 -18.54 45.52 -5.00
C THR A 23 -18.43 45.74 -6.51
N GLY A 24 -19.54 46.04 -7.17
CA GLY A 24 -19.61 46.51 -8.56
C GLY A 24 -20.08 47.96 -8.62
N SER A 25 -19.44 48.76 -9.46
CA SER A 25 -19.67 50.19 -9.68
C SER A 25 -21.00 50.44 -10.40
N ASN A 26 -22.09 50.47 -9.63
CA ASN A 26 -23.35 51.21 -9.87
C ASN A 26 -24.39 50.78 -8.82
N GLY A 27 -24.16 51.09 -7.54
CA GLY A 27 -25.17 51.28 -6.49
C GLY A 27 -26.34 50.30 -6.30
N LEU A 28 -26.36 49.11 -6.90
CA LEU A 28 -27.44 48.14 -6.84
C LEU A 28 -26.94 46.83 -6.19
N ILE A 29 -27.54 46.47 -5.07
CA ILE A 29 -27.31 45.20 -4.37
C ILE A 29 -28.18 44.14 -5.05
N LEU A 30 -27.56 43.23 -5.80
CA LEU A 30 -28.20 41.99 -6.28
C LEU A 30 -28.12 40.95 -5.16
N VAL A 31 -29.28 40.54 -4.64
CA VAL A 31 -29.42 39.40 -3.75
C VAL A 31 -29.72 38.18 -4.62
N GLU A 32 -28.71 37.35 -4.90
CA GLU A 32 -28.94 36.02 -5.48
C GLU A 32 -29.32 35.06 -4.35
N THR A 33 -30.55 34.55 -4.41
CA THR A 33 -31.00 33.41 -3.61
C THR A 33 -30.55 32.11 -4.29
N LEU A 34 -29.57 31.42 -3.70
CA LEU A 34 -29.20 30.07 -4.11
C LEU A 34 -30.25 29.06 -3.60
N PRO A 35 -30.69 28.08 -4.41
CA PRO A 35 -31.63 27.06 -3.97
C PRO A 35 -30.95 26.09 -2.98
N VAL A 36 -31.57 25.93 -1.82
CA VAL A 36 -31.21 24.95 -0.79
C VAL A 36 -31.42 23.53 -1.34
N PRO A 37 -30.45 22.61 -1.27
CA PRO A 37 -30.65 21.23 -1.72
C PRO A 37 -31.53 20.44 -0.74
N LEU A 38 -32.28 19.49 -1.30
CA LEU A 38 -33.22 18.51 -0.71
C LEU A 38 -32.66 17.60 0.42
N ARG A 39 -31.89 18.12 1.38
CA ARG A 39 -31.34 17.37 2.51
C ARG A 39 -31.93 17.70 3.89
N CYS A 40 -32.90 18.63 3.99
CA CYS A 40 -33.56 18.93 5.27
C CYS A 40 -34.85 18.15 5.55
N LEU A 41 -35.35 17.34 4.61
CA LEU A 41 -36.57 16.53 4.81
C LEU A 41 -36.30 15.17 5.46
N SER A 42 -35.07 14.65 5.40
CA SER A 42 -34.69 13.41 6.11
C SER A 42 -34.59 13.60 7.62
N CYS A 43 -34.15 14.78 8.09
CA CYS A 43 -34.02 15.06 9.52
C CYS A 43 -35.37 15.14 10.23
N ILE A 44 -36.41 15.68 9.58
CA ILE A 44 -37.77 15.76 10.15
C ILE A 44 -38.43 14.37 10.21
N CYS A 45 -38.13 13.48 9.27
CA CYS A 45 -38.61 12.09 9.31
C CYS A 45 -37.91 11.25 10.38
N LEU A 46 -36.63 11.55 10.70
CA LEU A 46 -35.87 10.86 11.74
C LEU A 46 -36.34 11.24 13.16
N GLU A 47 -36.64 12.51 13.42
CA GLU A 47 -37.19 12.94 14.72
C GLU A 47 -38.57 12.32 15.03
N LEU A 48 -39.38 12.02 14.00
CA LEU A 48 -40.67 11.33 14.16
C LEU A 48 -40.55 9.81 14.34
N LEU A 49 -39.44 9.21 13.88
CA LEU A 49 -39.14 7.79 14.05
C LEU A 49 -38.51 7.51 15.41
N GLU A 50 -37.61 8.38 15.90
CA GLU A 50 -37.00 8.25 17.23
C GLU A 50 -38.04 8.36 18.36
N ALA A 51 -39.08 9.19 18.20
CA ALA A 51 -40.17 9.30 19.17
C ALA A 51 -41.08 8.05 19.28
N SER A 52 -40.91 7.05 18.40
CA SER A 52 -41.70 5.81 18.41
C SER A 52 -40.92 4.58 18.89
N ILE A 53 -39.61 4.70 19.12
CA ILE A 53 -38.73 3.56 19.46
C ILE A 53 -38.39 3.52 20.97
N ASP A 54 -38.46 4.65 21.68
CA ASP A 54 -38.27 4.66 23.13
C ASP A 54 -39.57 4.39 23.89
N GLY A 55 -39.68 3.17 24.43
CA GLY A 55 -40.81 2.67 25.21
C GLY A 55 -41.07 3.46 26.50
N MET A 56 -41.78 4.59 26.39
CA MET A 56 -42.42 5.27 27.53
C MET A 56 -43.94 5.04 27.53
N PRO A 57 -44.57 4.83 28.71
CA PRO A 57 -46.00 4.53 28.80
C PRO A 57 -46.84 5.81 28.60
N CYS A 58 -47.87 5.71 27.76
CA CYS A 58 -49.08 6.53 27.72
C CYS A 58 -48.91 8.06 27.57
N ILE A 59 -48.98 8.58 26.33
CA ILE A 59 -49.32 9.99 26.06
C ILE A 59 -50.84 10.10 25.75
N PRO A 60 -51.62 10.97 26.44
CA PRO A 60 -53.06 11.12 26.22
C PRO A 60 -53.41 11.65 24.82
N ARG A 61 -54.54 11.20 24.26
CA ARG A 61 -55.09 11.53 22.92
C ARG A 61 -55.34 13.04 22.63
N SER A 62 -55.04 13.95 23.53
CA SER A 62 -55.30 15.39 23.37
C SER A 62 -54.18 16.19 22.69
N ARG A 63 -53.05 15.59 22.30
CA ARG A 63 -51.98 16.26 21.52
C ARG A 63 -51.90 15.89 20.03
N VAL A 64 -52.85 15.10 19.51
CA VAL A 64 -52.90 14.72 18.08
C VAL A 64 -53.81 15.64 17.25
N THR A 65 -54.35 16.71 17.83
CA THR A 65 -55.23 17.68 17.13
C THR A 65 -54.52 18.96 16.65
N GLY A 66 -53.19 19.07 16.83
CA GLY A 66 -52.40 20.20 16.34
C GLY A 66 -51.87 20.07 14.91
N LEU A 67 -51.73 18.85 14.38
CA LEU A 67 -51.09 18.61 13.08
C LEU A 67 -52.01 18.90 11.88
N ASP A 68 -53.33 18.80 12.06
CA ASP A 68 -54.32 19.10 11.01
C ASP A 68 -54.47 20.60 10.72
N ARG A 69 -54.01 21.49 11.62
CA ARG A 69 -54.03 22.94 11.36
C ARG A 69 -52.83 23.42 10.53
N HIS A 70 -51.70 22.73 10.55
CA HIS A 70 -50.52 23.12 9.77
C HIS A 70 -50.54 22.57 8.33
N LEU A 71 -51.19 21.43 8.09
CA LEU A 71 -51.29 20.84 6.75
C LEU A 71 -52.41 21.43 5.87
N LYS A 72 -53.26 22.32 6.41
CA LYS A 72 -54.26 23.07 5.63
C LYS A 72 -53.72 24.35 4.97
N VAL A 73 -52.51 24.80 5.33
CA VAL A 73 -51.91 26.03 4.79
C VAL A 73 -51.03 25.76 3.56
N LEU A 74 -50.69 24.50 3.28
CA LEU A 74 -49.91 24.10 2.11
C LEU A 74 -50.74 23.16 1.24
N GLY A 75 -51.53 23.73 0.32
CA GLY A 75 -52.43 22.99 -0.58
C GLY A 75 -51.72 21.96 -1.46
N GLN A 76 -51.48 20.76 -0.93
CA GLN A 76 -50.86 19.64 -1.65
C GLN A 76 -51.63 18.34 -1.42
N GLY A 77 -52.72 18.16 -2.17
CA GLY A 77 -53.58 16.96 -2.13
C GLY A 77 -52.92 15.64 -2.55
N LYS A 78 -51.69 15.66 -3.10
CA LYS A 78 -50.98 14.43 -3.53
C LYS A 78 -50.20 13.73 -2.41
N MET A 79 -49.76 14.43 -1.36
CA MET A 79 -48.97 13.84 -0.26
C MET A 79 -49.83 13.03 0.73
N ALA A 80 -51.11 13.40 0.90
CA ALA A 80 -52.03 12.67 1.77
C ALA A 80 -52.36 11.24 1.28
N GLY A 81 -52.21 10.98 -0.02
CA GLY A 81 -52.42 9.65 -0.60
C GLY A 81 -51.28 8.67 -0.29
N GLN A 82 -50.03 9.12 -0.33
CA GLN A 82 -48.86 8.27 -0.06
C GLN A 82 -48.75 7.88 1.42
N LEU A 83 -49.06 8.79 2.35
CA LEU A 83 -49.07 8.45 3.78
C LEU A 83 -50.14 7.42 4.16
N ARG A 84 -51.30 7.41 3.48
CA ARG A 84 -52.33 6.38 3.70
C ARG A 84 -51.89 5.00 3.19
N LEU A 85 -51.06 4.95 2.15
CA LEU A 85 -50.56 3.70 1.58
C LEU A 85 -49.52 3.04 2.51
N VAL A 86 -48.59 3.83 3.04
CA VAL A 86 -47.57 3.36 4.02
C VAL A 86 -48.25 2.86 5.30
N LYS A 87 -49.26 3.56 5.80
CA LYS A 87 -50.01 3.15 6.99
C LYS A 87 -50.78 1.83 6.79
N LYS A 88 -51.23 1.55 5.55
CA LYS A 88 -51.94 0.30 5.22
C LYS A 88 -50.99 -0.89 5.08
N GLN A 89 -49.77 -0.69 4.58
CA GLN A 89 -48.75 -1.73 4.47
C GLN A 89 -48.19 -2.17 5.82
N VAL A 90 -47.99 -1.22 6.76
CA VAL A 90 -47.46 -1.52 8.10
C VAL A 90 -48.48 -2.30 8.96
N LEU A 91 -49.78 -2.12 8.74
CA LEU A 91 -50.82 -2.81 9.50
C LEU A 91 -51.17 -4.21 8.96
N GLN A 92 -50.72 -4.58 7.76
CA GLN A 92 -51.06 -5.85 7.10
C GLN A 92 -50.02 -6.97 7.30
N SER A 93 -48.84 -6.70 7.86
CA SER A 93 -47.75 -7.67 8.01
C SER A 93 -47.73 -8.45 9.34
N GLY A 94 -48.78 -8.34 10.15
CA GLY A 94 -48.91 -9.09 11.40
C GLY A 94 -49.34 -10.54 11.18
N SER A 95 -48.43 -11.44 10.80
CA SER A 95 -48.61 -12.89 10.95
C SER A 95 -47.41 -13.51 11.66
N MET A 96 -47.68 -14.15 12.80
CA MET A 96 -46.71 -14.91 13.59
C MET A 96 -46.07 -16.02 12.74
N HIS A 97 -44.75 -15.95 12.56
CA HIS A 97 -43.94 -17.07 12.10
C HIS A 97 -42.92 -17.44 13.18
N GLU A 98 -42.71 -18.75 13.33
CA GLU A 98 -41.83 -19.40 14.30
C GLU A 98 -40.43 -18.80 14.33
N PHE A 99 -39.94 -18.51 15.53
CA PHE A 99 -38.58 -18.05 15.79
C PHE A 99 -37.57 -19.17 15.47
N ARG A 100 -36.68 -18.93 14.50
CA ARG A 100 -35.36 -19.57 14.43
C ARG A 100 -34.28 -18.51 14.71
N PRO A 101 -33.24 -18.79 15.50
CA PRO A 101 -32.16 -17.84 15.72
C PRO A 101 -31.32 -17.69 14.43
N GLY A 102 -31.27 -16.48 13.88
CA GLY A 102 -30.32 -16.10 12.82
C GLY A 102 -28.93 -15.86 13.42
N VAL A 103 -27.92 -16.43 12.78
CA VAL A 103 -26.50 -16.38 13.14
C VAL A 103 -25.90 -15.13 12.50
N PHE A 104 -25.87 -14.02 13.24
CA PHE A 104 -25.04 -12.87 12.92
C PHE A 104 -24.00 -12.74 14.03
N GLY A 105 -22.75 -12.44 13.67
CA GLY A 105 -21.74 -11.97 14.63
C GLY A 105 -22.16 -10.67 15.36
N LEU A 106 -23.26 -10.05 14.92
CA LEU A 106 -24.03 -9.06 15.65
C LEU A 106 -25.03 -9.78 16.57
N GLY A 107 -24.76 -9.72 17.88
CA GLY A 107 -25.73 -10.15 18.88
C GLY A 107 -27.12 -9.56 18.64
N ARG A 108 -28.14 -10.42 18.75
CA ARG A 108 -29.58 -10.10 18.84
C ARG A 108 -30.10 -9.03 17.86
N PHE A 109 -30.35 -9.37 16.59
CA PHE A 109 -31.30 -8.62 15.76
C PHE A 109 -32.24 -9.52 14.93
N PRO A 110 -33.50 -9.09 14.70
CA PRO A 110 -34.41 -9.75 13.75
C PRO A 110 -33.96 -9.52 12.29
N GLU A 111 -34.20 -10.51 11.41
CA GLU A 111 -33.72 -10.64 10.02
C GLU A 111 -33.85 -9.40 9.12
N VAL A 112 -34.78 -8.49 9.42
CA VAL A 112 -35.20 -7.41 8.50
C VAL A 112 -34.20 -6.24 8.45
N GLY A 113 -33.44 -5.98 9.52
CA GLY A 113 -32.44 -4.90 9.55
C GLY A 113 -31.14 -5.22 8.82
N ALA A 114 -30.70 -6.49 8.90
CA ALA A 114 -29.45 -6.95 8.30
C ALA A 114 -29.52 -7.03 6.76
N GLN A 115 -30.68 -7.34 6.19
CA GLN A 115 -30.86 -7.50 4.74
C GLN A 115 -30.80 -6.18 3.96
N PHE A 116 -31.15 -5.04 4.56
CA PHE A 116 -31.15 -3.74 3.86
C PHE A 116 -29.74 -3.16 3.68
N LEU A 117 -28.85 -3.39 4.66
CA LEU A 117 -27.45 -2.99 4.58
C LEU A 117 -26.65 -3.93 3.66
N ALA A 118 -26.79 -5.25 3.85
CA ALA A 118 -26.07 -6.28 3.08
C ALA A 118 -26.25 -6.20 1.55
N GLY A 119 -27.34 -5.61 1.06
CA GLY A 119 -27.64 -5.51 -0.37
C GLY A 119 -27.16 -4.24 -1.10
N ARG A 120 -26.62 -3.22 -0.41
CA ARG A 120 -26.33 -1.90 -1.04
C ARG A 120 -25.03 -1.23 -0.60
N ILE A 121 -24.69 -1.33 0.68
CA ILE A 121 -23.29 -1.33 1.07
C ILE A 121 -23.00 -2.82 0.99
N PRO A 122 -22.49 -3.35 -0.13
CA PRO A 122 -21.92 -4.68 -0.02
C PRO A 122 -20.97 -4.54 1.18
N GLU A 123 -21.28 -5.24 2.26
CA GLU A 123 -20.21 -5.76 3.05
C GLU A 123 -19.42 -6.53 1.99
N GLU A 124 -18.38 -5.91 1.40
CA GLU A 124 -17.38 -6.62 0.61
C GLU A 124 -16.54 -7.48 1.58
N THR A 125 -17.21 -8.05 2.61
CA THR A 125 -16.92 -9.26 3.37
C THR A 125 -16.93 -10.50 2.50
N SER A 126 -17.17 -10.39 1.18
CA SER A 126 -17.24 -11.54 0.30
C SER A 126 -16.10 -12.49 0.64
N MET A 127 -16.46 -13.70 1.08
CA MET A 127 -15.59 -14.87 1.22
C MET A 127 -14.36 -14.79 0.30
N GLY A 128 -14.55 -14.43 -0.98
CA GLY A 128 -13.49 -14.25 -1.97
C GLY A 128 -12.27 -13.40 -1.60
N LYS A 129 -12.37 -12.39 -0.70
CA LYS A 129 -11.18 -11.62 -0.25
C LYS A 129 -10.58 -12.22 1.03
N GLN A 130 -11.41 -12.60 2.00
CA GLN A 130 -10.94 -13.18 3.27
C GLN A 130 -10.52 -14.66 3.16
N GLU A 131 -10.83 -15.32 2.05
CA GLU A 131 -10.32 -16.65 1.67
C GLU A 131 -8.78 -16.72 1.72
N ASN A 132 -8.09 -15.58 1.59
CA ASN A 132 -6.63 -15.52 1.75
C ASN A 132 -6.18 -15.89 3.17
N TYR A 133 -7.03 -15.70 4.18
CA TYR A 133 -6.73 -15.97 5.59
C TYR A 133 -7.15 -17.38 6.04
N LYS A 134 -7.69 -18.23 5.15
CA LYS A 134 -8.25 -19.55 5.49
C LYS A 134 -7.28 -20.46 6.26
N ARG A 135 -6.01 -20.50 5.84
CA ARG A 135 -4.97 -21.32 6.51
C ARG A 135 -4.58 -20.73 7.86
N ALA A 136 -4.47 -19.40 7.93
CA ALA A 136 -4.16 -18.69 9.17
C ALA A 136 -5.26 -18.91 10.23
N ASP A 137 -6.53 -18.83 9.84
CA ASP A 137 -7.68 -19.08 10.71
C ASP A 137 -7.70 -20.53 11.23
N ILE A 138 -7.44 -21.51 10.36
CA ILE A 138 -7.34 -22.93 10.75
C ILE A 138 -6.19 -23.14 11.73
N GLN A 139 -5.00 -22.61 11.43
CA GLN A 139 -3.82 -22.74 12.29
C GLN A 139 -4.04 -22.07 13.67
N GLY A 140 -4.61 -20.86 13.67
CA GLY A 140 -5.00 -20.13 14.87
C GLY A 140 -6.02 -20.89 15.70
N SER A 141 -7.00 -21.50 15.03
CA SER A 141 -8.04 -22.33 15.66
C SER A 141 -7.51 -23.61 16.28
N ILE A 142 -6.65 -24.36 15.59
CA ILE A 142 -5.98 -25.54 16.14
C ILE A 142 -5.16 -25.17 17.38
N THR A 143 -4.39 -24.09 17.32
CA THR A 143 -3.60 -23.61 18.45
C THR A 143 -4.49 -23.21 19.64
N TYR A 144 -5.59 -22.52 19.36
CA TYR A 144 -6.55 -22.14 20.39
C TYR A 144 -7.18 -23.36 21.07
N ALA A 145 -7.54 -24.40 20.30
CA ALA A 145 -8.06 -25.66 20.84
C ALA A 145 -7.05 -26.32 21.79
N ARG A 146 -5.75 -26.34 21.44
CA ARG A 146 -4.69 -26.82 22.35
C ARG A 146 -4.63 -26.00 23.64
N GLY A 147 -4.82 -24.69 23.54
CA GLY A 147 -4.93 -23.80 24.70
C GLY A 147 -6.13 -24.14 25.61
N LEU A 148 -7.31 -24.41 25.03
CA LEU A 148 -8.49 -24.83 25.77
C LEU A 148 -8.30 -26.19 26.46
N GLN A 149 -7.63 -27.12 25.79
CA GLN A 149 -7.34 -28.44 26.36
C GLN A 149 -6.43 -28.34 27.59
N LYS A 150 -5.42 -27.46 27.57
CA LYS A 150 -4.56 -27.18 28.75
C LYS A 150 -5.33 -26.67 29.96
N LEU A 151 -6.48 -26.01 29.73
CA LEU A 151 -7.40 -25.56 30.79
C LEU A 151 -8.44 -26.62 31.17
N ASN A 152 -8.41 -27.81 30.56
CA ASN A 152 -9.43 -28.86 30.69
C ASN A 152 -10.85 -28.40 30.30
N LEU A 153 -10.98 -27.41 29.41
CA LEU A 153 -12.27 -26.95 28.89
C LEU A 153 -12.77 -27.83 27.73
N ILE A 154 -11.85 -28.55 27.09
CA ILE A 154 -12.13 -29.63 26.15
C ILE A 154 -11.31 -30.87 26.52
N SER A 155 -11.83 -32.06 26.25
CA SER A 155 -11.10 -33.32 26.47
C SER A 155 -10.02 -33.55 25.41
N GLU A 156 -9.12 -34.51 25.64
CA GLU A 156 -8.13 -34.92 24.65
C GLU A 156 -8.77 -35.52 23.39
N ASP A 157 -9.86 -36.27 23.55
CA ASP A 157 -10.64 -36.80 22.44
C ASP A 157 -11.28 -35.66 21.61
N GLU A 158 -11.87 -34.67 22.28
CA GLU A 158 -12.44 -33.48 21.62
C GLU A 158 -11.37 -32.67 20.87
N LEU A 159 -10.17 -32.51 21.44
CA LEU A 159 -9.04 -31.87 20.76
C LEU A 159 -8.66 -32.64 19.48
N ASN A 160 -8.53 -33.97 19.56
CA ASN A 160 -8.19 -34.81 18.41
C ASN A 160 -9.26 -34.76 17.32
N GLN A 161 -10.55 -34.69 17.69
CA GLN A 161 -11.64 -34.46 16.76
C GLN A 161 -11.50 -33.10 16.06
N ILE A 162 -11.23 -32.02 16.80
CA ILE A 162 -11.04 -30.67 16.23
C ILE A 162 -9.87 -30.63 15.26
N ILE A 163 -8.70 -31.18 15.64
CA ILE A 163 -7.51 -31.20 14.78
C ILE A 163 -7.80 -31.99 13.50
N SER A 164 -8.29 -33.22 13.61
CA SER A 164 -8.58 -34.06 12.44
C SER A 164 -9.72 -33.50 11.57
N GLY A 165 -10.66 -32.77 12.16
CA GLY A 165 -11.69 -32.02 11.45
C GLY A 165 -11.07 -30.91 10.61
N PHE A 166 -10.22 -30.07 11.20
CA PHE A 166 -9.55 -28.99 10.48
C PHE A 166 -8.56 -29.48 9.42
N GLU A 167 -7.86 -30.59 9.63
CA GLU A 167 -7.02 -31.21 8.57
C GLU A 167 -7.84 -31.62 7.34
N LYS A 168 -9.11 -32.01 7.52
CA LYS A 168 -10.03 -32.27 6.40
C LYS A 168 -10.48 -30.96 5.74
N VAL A 169 -10.83 -29.95 6.53
CA VAL A 169 -11.20 -28.61 6.03
C VAL A 169 -10.07 -28.02 5.17
N GLU A 170 -8.82 -28.11 5.63
CA GLU A 170 -7.65 -27.62 4.91
C GLU A 170 -7.47 -28.36 3.58
N LYS A 171 -7.63 -29.69 3.56
CA LYS A 171 -7.60 -30.48 2.32
C LYS A 171 -8.68 -30.08 1.33
N GLU A 172 -9.89 -29.78 1.81
CA GLU A 172 -10.99 -29.32 0.95
C GLU A 172 -10.69 -27.95 0.35
N TRP A 173 -10.07 -27.05 1.12
CA TRP A 173 -9.60 -25.76 0.60
C TRP A 173 -8.51 -25.90 -0.45
N ASP A 174 -7.53 -26.77 -0.21
CA ASP A 174 -6.42 -27.01 -1.13
C ASP A 174 -6.86 -27.66 -2.44
N GLN A 175 -7.89 -28.51 -2.37
CA GLN A 175 -8.47 -29.19 -3.54
C GLN A 175 -9.53 -28.36 -4.26
N GLY A 176 -9.94 -27.21 -3.71
CA GLY A 176 -11.03 -26.40 -4.24
C GLY A 176 -12.39 -27.08 -4.14
N THR A 177 -12.55 -28.02 -3.21
CA THR A 177 -13.79 -28.79 -2.99
C THR A 177 -14.58 -28.31 -1.78
N PHE A 178 -14.07 -27.32 -1.05
CA PHE A 178 -14.77 -26.71 0.08
C PHE A 178 -16.15 -26.17 -0.36
N PRO A 179 -17.26 -26.61 0.25
CA PRO A 179 -18.60 -26.20 -0.15
C PRO A 179 -18.95 -24.83 0.46
N ILE A 180 -18.62 -23.74 -0.22
CA ILE A 180 -19.01 -22.38 0.20
C ILE A 180 -20.54 -22.25 0.17
N ASP A 181 -21.12 -21.76 1.26
CA ASP A 181 -22.55 -21.43 1.34
C ASP A 181 -22.72 -19.90 1.47
N PRO A 182 -23.06 -19.19 0.38
CA PRO A 182 -23.22 -17.73 0.40
C PRO A 182 -24.32 -17.21 1.33
N LYS A 183 -25.20 -18.08 1.85
CA LYS A 183 -26.25 -17.69 2.80
C LYS A 183 -25.80 -17.82 4.25
N ALA A 184 -24.85 -18.71 4.53
CA ALA A 184 -24.38 -19.03 5.89
C ALA A 184 -22.99 -18.48 6.17
N ASP A 185 -22.15 -18.31 5.14
CA ASP A 185 -20.76 -17.90 5.25
C ASP A 185 -20.64 -16.38 5.06
N GLU A 186 -20.69 -15.65 6.18
CA GLU A 186 -20.46 -14.19 6.21
C GLU A 186 -18.99 -13.86 5.91
N ASP A 187 -18.09 -14.65 6.50
CA ASP A 187 -16.64 -14.48 6.47
C ASP A 187 -15.92 -15.84 6.51
N ILE A 188 -14.59 -15.82 6.34
CA ILE A 188 -13.81 -17.06 6.30
C ILE A 188 -13.93 -17.89 7.59
N HIS A 189 -14.09 -17.22 8.71
CA HIS A 189 -14.13 -17.87 10.00
C HIS A 189 -15.47 -18.62 10.19
N THR A 190 -16.59 -18.00 9.82
CA THR A 190 -17.92 -18.66 9.82
C THR A 190 -17.94 -19.84 8.86
N ALA A 191 -17.30 -19.74 7.69
CA ALA A 191 -17.18 -20.86 6.76
C ALA A 191 -16.40 -22.03 7.37
N ASN A 192 -15.21 -21.78 7.91
CA ASN A 192 -14.39 -22.82 8.54
C ASN A 192 -15.08 -23.44 9.76
N GLU A 193 -15.76 -22.63 10.59
CA GLU A 193 -16.51 -23.09 11.76
C GLU A 193 -17.74 -23.91 11.40
N ARG A 194 -18.51 -23.49 10.38
CA ARG A 194 -19.62 -24.27 9.83
C ARG A 194 -19.12 -25.61 9.32
N ARG A 195 -18.07 -25.59 8.50
CA ARG A 195 -17.55 -26.82 7.90
C ARG A 195 -16.99 -27.78 8.94
N LEU A 196 -16.28 -27.26 9.95
CA LEU A 196 -15.85 -28.07 11.09
C LEU A 196 -17.05 -28.71 11.79
N SER A 197 -18.10 -27.94 12.07
CA SER A 197 -19.33 -28.41 12.73
C SER A 197 -20.03 -29.53 11.94
N GLU A 198 -20.05 -29.45 10.61
CA GLU A 198 -20.57 -30.50 9.73
C GLU A 198 -19.75 -31.80 9.81
N LEU A 199 -18.44 -31.70 10.05
CA LEU A 199 -17.51 -32.84 10.07
C LEU A 199 -17.42 -33.54 11.43
N ILE A 200 -17.49 -32.79 12.54
CA ILE A 200 -17.26 -33.33 13.90
C ILE A 200 -18.46 -33.16 14.84
N GLY A 201 -19.55 -32.55 14.35
CA GLY A 201 -20.74 -32.26 15.13
C GLY A 201 -20.67 -30.92 15.87
N ALA A 202 -21.82 -30.25 15.95
CA ALA A 202 -21.95 -28.90 16.50
C ALA A 202 -21.58 -28.81 17.99
N GLN A 203 -21.73 -29.89 18.76
CA GLN A 203 -21.44 -29.89 20.19
C GLN A 203 -19.94 -29.73 20.47
N VAL A 204 -19.08 -30.44 19.74
CA VAL A 204 -17.63 -30.38 19.91
C VAL A 204 -17.08 -29.13 19.23
N ALA A 205 -17.48 -28.87 17.98
CA ALA A 205 -17.05 -27.68 17.24
C ALA A 205 -17.40 -26.37 17.96
N GLY A 206 -18.60 -26.29 18.55
CA GLY A 206 -19.05 -25.10 19.28
C GLY A 206 -18.21 -24.75 20.52
N LYS A 207 -17.48 -25.71 21.10
CA LYS A 207 -16.59 -25.44 22.24
C LYS A 207 -15.36 -24.62 21.86
N LEU A 208 -14.97 -24.60 20.58
CA LEU A 208 -13.78 -23.89 20.10
C LEU A 208 -13.85 -22.38 20.34
N HIS A 209 -15.05 -21.82 20.37
CA HIS A 209 -15.30 -20.40 20.60
C HIS A 209 -15.27 -19.98 22.08
N THR A 210 -15.07 -20.91 23.01
CA THR A 210 -15.02 -20.61 24.45
C THR A 210 -13.94 -19.57 24.75
N GLY A 211 -14.35 -18.35 25.14
CA GLY A 211 -13.45 -17.26 25.52
C GLY A 211 -12.69 -16.58 24.37
N ARG A 212 -13.02 -16.89 23.11
CA ARG A 212 -12.46 -16.27 21.90
C ARG A 212 -13.40 -15.21 21.36
N SER A 213 -12.87 -14.20 20.68
CA SER A 213 -13.67 -13.24 19.93
C SER A 213 -13.25 -13.22 18.47
N ARG A 214 -14.12 -12.74 17.58
CA ARG A 214 -13.72 -12.47 16.20
C ARG A 214 -12.64 -11.38 16.14
N ASN A 215 -12.61 -10.45 17.11
CA ASN A 215 -11.69 -9.32 17.13
C ASN A 215 -10.22 -9.75 17.30
N ASP A 216 -9.92 -10.66 18.24
CA ASP A 216 -8.56 -11.16 18.44
C ASP A 216 -8.19 -12.25 17.43
N GLN A 217 -9.17 -13.00 16.94
CA GLN A 217 -9.01 -13.98 15.86
C GLN A 217 -8.56 -13.29 14.55
N VAL A 218 -9.33 -12.33 14.02
CA VAL A 218 -8.97 -11.66 12.76
C VAL A 218 -7.63 -10.92 12.84
N ALA A 219 -7.32 -10.32 13.99
CA ALA A 219 -6.03 -9.67 14.23
C ALA A 219 -4.87 -10.70 14.22
N THR A 220 -5.11 -11.92 14.68
CA THR A 220 -4.13 -13.01 14.64
C THR A 220 -3.95 -13.49 13.20
N ASP A 221 -5.04 -13.75 12.50
CA ASP A 221 -5.02 -14.34 11.16
C ASP A 221 -4.33 -13.42 10.15
N MET A 222 -4.63 -12.11 10.20
CA MET A 222 -3.97 -11.12 9.36
C MET A 222 -2.45 -11.08 9.59
N ARG A 223 -1.99 -11.27 10.83
CA ARG A 223 -0.55 -11.25 11.15
C ARG A 223 0.15 -12.53 10.71
N LEU A 224 -0.48 -13.68 10.90
CA LEU A 224 0.04 -14.95 10.40
C LEU A 224 0.19 -14.90 8.88
N TRP A 225 -0.85 -14.48 8.18
CA TRP A 225 -0.81 -14.30 6.73
C TRP A 225 0.24 -13.28 6.31
N ALA A 226 0.29 -12.11 6.94
CA ALA A 226 1.27 -11.08 6.60
C ALA A 226 2.70 -11.58 6.80
N ARG A 227 3.00 -12.34 7.86
CA ARG A 227 4.34 -12.92 8.09
C ARG A 227 4.79 -13.81 6.95
N GLU A 228 3.92 -14.71 6.49
CA GLU A 228 4.18 -15.60 5.36
C GLU A 228 4.44 -14.78 4.09
N GLN A 229 3.55 -13.84 3.78
CA GLN A 229 3.67 -13.01 2.59
C GLN A 229 4.91 -12.12 2.58
N LEU A 230 5.27 -11.51 3.71
CA LEU A 230 6.50 -10.71 3.81
C LEU A 230 7.75 -11.58 3.62
N ALA A 231 7.72 -12.86 4.03
CA ALA A 231 8.83 -13.78 3.79
C ALA A 231 8.97 -14.12 2.29
N GLU A 232 7.86 -14.34 1.59
CA GLU A 232 7.86 -14.53 0.14
C GLU A 232 8.35 -13.28 -0.60
N LEU A 233 7.90 -12.09 -0.21
CA LEU A 233 8.35 -10.83 -0.79
C LEU A 233 9.86 -10.61 -0.55
N ALA A 234 10.39 -11.01 0.60
CA ALA A 234 11.82 -10.94 0.88
C ALA A 234 12.62 -11.84 -0.07
N VAL A 235 12.12 -13.04 -0.37
CA VAL A 235 12.73 -13.96 -1.36
C VAL A 235 12.73 -13.33 -2.75
N LEU A 236 11.61 -12.76 -3.19
CA LEU A 236 11.52 -12.09 -4.51
C LEU A 236 12.47 -10.90 -4.62
N LEU A 237 12.57 -10.08 -3.56
CA LEU A 237 13.46 -8.93 -3.53
C LEU A 237 14.94 -9.36 -3.52
N LYS A 238 15.30 -10.39 -2.75
CA LYS A 238 16.64 -11.01 -2.78
C LYS A 238 16.97 -11.54 -4.17
N SER A 239 16.03 -12.22 -4.83
CA SER A 239 16.21 -12.70 -6.21
C SER A 239 16.45 -11.56 -7.20
N LEU A 240 15.70 -10.46 -7.11
CA LEU A 240 15.93 -9.27 -7.95
C LEU A 240 17.33 -8.66 -7.72
N LEU A 241 17.82 -8.63 -6.48
CA LEU A 241 19.18 -8.18 -6.17
C LEU A 241 20.24 -9.11 -6.77
N GLN A 242 20.06 -10.43 -6.70
CA GLN A 242 20.95 -11.41 -7.35
C GLN A 242 21.00 -11.19 -8.87
N VAL A 243 19.84 -11.04 -9.51
CA VAL A 243 19.72 -10.77 -10.94
C VAL A 243 20.40 -9.46 -11.33
N SER A 244 20.24 -8.41 -10.51
CA SER A 244 20.88 -7.10 -10.74
C SER A 244 22.39 -7.18 -10.64
N ALA A 245 22.93 -7.88 -9.63
CA ALA A 245 24.36 -8.12 -9.48
C ALA A 245 24.95 -8.92 -10.66
N ALA A 246 24.27 -9.99 -11.07
CA ALA A 246 24.68 -10.80 -12.22
C ALA A 246 24.69 -9.98 -13.53
N LYS A 247 23.63 -9.20 -13.80
CA LYS A 247 23.57 -8.32 -14.98
C LYS A 247 24.64 -7.23 -14.92
N ALA A 248 24.90 -6.63 -13.75
CA ALA A 248 25.95 -5.64 -13.57
C ALA A 248 27.33 -6.24 -13.86
N LYS A 249 27.59 -7.49 -13.46
CA LYS A 249 28.83 -8.22 -13.76
C LYS A 249 29.02 -8.49 -15.25
N ASP A 250 27.96 -8.92 -15.93
CA ASP A 250 27.94 -9.18 -17.39
C ASP A 250 28.19 -7.90 -18.21
N THR A 251 27.71 -6.77 -17.72
CA THR A 251 27.76 -5.46 -18.43
C THR A 251 28.90 -4.55 -17.96
N LEU A 252 29.83 -5.06 -17.16
CA LEU A 252 30.96 -4.30 -16.59
C LEU A 252 31.76 -3.44 -17.58
N PRO A 253 32.08 -3.89 -18.82
CA PRO A 253 32.84 -3.07 -19.77
C PRO A 253 32.00 -1.98 -20.45
N VAL A 254 30.68 -1.95 -20.26
CA VAL A 254 29.80 -1.02 -20.98
C VAL A 254 29.83 0.36 -20.34
N LEU A 255 30.27 1.36 -21.10
CA LEU A 255 30.20 2.77 -20.73
C LEU A 255 28.95 3.42 -21.32
N MET A 256 28.37 4.35 -20.57
CA MET A 256 27.23 5.17 -20.98
C MET A 256 27.36 6.59 -20.45
N PRO A 257 26.62 7.57 -21.01
CA PRO A 257 26.48 8.87 -20.38
C PRO A 257 25.78 8.73 -19.02
N GLY A 258 26.34 9.34 -17.98
CA GLY A 258 25.65 9.62 -16.73
C GLY A 258 24.78 10.88 -16.89
N TYR A 259 23.67 10.94 -16.16
CA TYR A 259 22.69 12.02 -16.32
C TYR A 259 22.40 12.75 -15.01
N THR A 260 22.30 14.07 -15.12
CA THR A 260 21.72 14.94 -14.09
C THR A 260 20.79 15.92 -14.80
N HIS A 261 19.55 16.09 -14.33
CA HIS A 261 18.51 16.85 -15.04
C HIS A 261 18.22 16.34 -16.47
N LEU A 262 18.46 15.04 -16.70
CA LEU A 262 18.42 14.42 -18.03
C LEU A 262 19.39 15.04 -19.06
N GLN A 263 20.36 15.83 -18.60
CA GLN A 263 21.49 16.30 -19.38
C GLN A 263 22.67 15.35 -19.18
N ARG A 264 23.44 15.12 -20.24
CA ARG A 264 24.67 14.34 -20.17
C ARG A 264 25.65 15.06 -19.25
N ALA A 265 26.14 14.33 -18.25
CA ALA A 265 27.12 14.81 -17.30
C ALA A 265 28.46 14.12 -17.59
N GLN A 266 28.81 13.09 -16.80
CA GLN A 266 30.08 12.38 -16.90
C GLN A 266 29.86 10.95 -17.40
N PRO A 267 30.84 10.32 -18.06
CA PRO A 267 30.76 8.90 -18.39
C PRO A 267 30.66 8.06 -17.11
N VAL A 268 29.84 7.01 -17.16
CA VAL A 268 29.69 6.01 -16.10
C VAL A 268 29.62 4.60 -16.72
N ARG A 269 29.88 3.58 -15.92
CA ARG A 269 29.57 2.19 -16.30
C ARG A 269 28.07 1.93 -16.20
N PHE A 270 27.47 1.23 -17.16
CA PHE A 270 26.07 0.79 -17.08
C PHE A 270 25.81 -0.03 -15.80
N SER A 271 26.77 -0.89 -15.43
CA SER A 271 26.76 -1.62 -14.17
C SER A 271 26.64 -0.72 -12.95
N HIS A 272 27.30 0.44 -12.96
CA HIS A 272 27.22 1.38 -11.85
C HIS A 272 25.83 2.01 -11.74
N TRP A 273 25.20 2.34 -12.87
CA TRP A 273 23.80 2.80 -12.90
C TRP A 273 22.84 1.74 -12.33
N LEU A 274 22.96 0.48 -12.77
CA LEU A 274 22.10 -0.61 -12.31
C LEU A 274 22.27 -0.87 -10.81
N LEU A 275 23.52 -0.85 -10.32
CA LEU A 275 23.82 -1.02 -8.90
C LEU A 275 23.34 0.17 -8.04
N GLY A 276 23.22 1.36 -8.62
CA GLY A 276 22.54 2.49 -7.99
C GLY A 276 21.09 2.16 -7.63
N HIS A 277 20.34 1.55 -8.56
CA HIS A 277 18.98 1.07 -8.29
C HIS A 277 18.97 -0.10 -7.30
N ALA A 278 19.88 -1.06 -7.43
CA ALA A 278 20.01 -2.17 -6.48
C ALA A 278 20.28 -1.68 -5.04
N THR A 279 21.03 -0.60 -4.87
CA THR A 279 21.33 -0.03 -3.55
C THR A 279 20.08 0.49 -2.84
N PHE A 280 19.13 1.08 -3.56
CA PHE A 280 17.84 1.46 -2.97
C PHE A 280 17.04 0.25 -2.51
N LEU A 281 17.04 -0.83 -3.32
CA LEU A 281 16.35 -2.09 -3.03
C LEU A 281 16.94 -2.83 -1.81
N ILE A 282 18.25 -2.72 -1.55
CA ILE A 282 18.86 -3.22 -0.31
C ILE A 282 18.23 -2.55 0.91
N GLY A 283 18.06 -1.23 0.85
CA GLY A 283 17.38 -0.49 1.93
C GLY A 283 15.92 -0.94 2.10
N ASP A 284 15.22 -1.26 1.00
CA ASP A 284 13.86 -1.80 1.07
C ASP A 284 13.81 -3.18 1.71
N LEU A 285 14.80 -4.04 1.43
CA LEU A 285 14.91 -5.36 2.04
C LEU A 285 15.14 -5.24 3.56
N GLN A 286 16.03 -4.37 3.99
CA GLN A 286 16.29 -4.14 5.41
C GLN A 286 15.04 -3.62 6.15
N ARG A 287 14.26 -2.74 5.51
CA ARG A 287 12.97 -2.28 6.06
C ARG A 287 11.96 -3.41 6.18
N LEU A 288 11.86 -4.26 5.15
CA LEU A 288 10.98 -5.43 5.15
C LEU A 288 11.33 -6.39 6.29
N GLU A 289 12.60 -6.75 6.43
CA GLU A 289 13.09 -7.65 7.48
C GLU A 289 12.86 -7.05 8.88
N SER A 290 12.97 -5.73 9.03
CA SER A 290 12.62 -5.07 10.29
C SER A 290 11.11 -5.14 10.60
N ILE A 291 10.23 -5.04 9.61
CA ILE A 291 8.77 -5.16 9.82
C ILE A 291 8.44 -6.60 10.24
N GLN A 292 9.09 -7.59 9.62
CA GLN A 292 8.93 -9.00 10.01
C GLN A 292 9.33 -9.24 11.48
N GLY A 293 10.44 -8.65 11.93
CA GLY A 293 10.95 -8.84 13.29
C GLY A 293 10.19 -8.07 14.38
N ARG A 294 9.49 -6.98 14.04
CA ARG A 294 8.78 -6.12 15.02
C ARG A 294 7.28 -6.06 14.79
N GLY A 295 6.86 -5.60 13.61
CA GLY A 295 5.48 -5.18 13.33
C GLY A 295 4.48 -6.32 13.33
N VAL A 296 4.84 -7.49 12.78
CA VAL A 296 3.95 -8.66 12.69
C VAL A 296 4.28 -9.78 13.68
N ALA A 297 5.29 -9.58 14.55
CA ALA A 297 5.83 -10.63 15.42
C ALA A 297 5.11 -10.80 16.76
N THR A 298 4.10 -9.97 17.05
CA THR A 298 3.39 -9.97 18.33
C THR A 298 2.00 -10.62 18.22
N CYS A 299 1.69 -11.58 19.11
CA CYS A 299 0.46 -12.37 19.10
C CYS A 299 -0.71 -11.67 19.82
N PRO A 300 -1.83 -11.35 19.12
CA PRO A 300 -3.01 -10.80 19.76
C PRO A 300 -3.94 -11.88 20.34
N LEU A 301 -3.81 -13.16 19.94
CA LEU A 301 -4.71 -14.23 20.36
C LEU A 301 -4.83 -14.37 21.88
N GLY A 302 -6.05 -14.63 22.35
CA GLY A 302 -6.35 -14.84 23.77
C GLY A 302 -6.66 -13.56 24.54
N VAL A 303 -6.94 -12.45 23.85
CA VAL A 303 -7.43 -11.22 24.49
C VAL A 303 -8.95 -11.06 24.42
N GLY A 304 -9.64 -11.97 23.75
CA GLY A 304 -11.09 -11.91 23.57
C GLY A 304 -11.52 -10.65 22.84
N ALA A 305 -12.68 -10.11 23.19
CA ALA A 305 -13.26 -8.98 22.45
C ALA A 305 -12.51 -7.67 22.63
N LEU A 306 -11.99 -7.42 23.84
CA LEU A 306 -11.24 -6.22 24.23
C LEU A 306 -10.62 -6.28 25.64
N ALA A 307 -11.13 -7.13 26.54
CA ALA A 307 -10.84 -7.08 27.98
C ALA A 307 -9.93 -8.21 28.50
N GLY A 308 -9.48 -9.11 27.64
CA GLY A 308 -8.77 -10.33 28.01
C GLY A 308 -9.67 -11.58 27.96
N ASN A 309 -9.03 -12.75 27.95
CA ASN A 309 -9.70 -14.04 28.09
C ASN A 309 -10.05 -14.30 29.57
N PRO A 310 -11.30 -14.69 29.90
CA PRO A 310 -11.75 -14.81 31.29
C PRO A 310 -11.37 -16.15 31.96
N PHE A 311 -10.79 -17.10 31.22
CA PHE A 311 -10.49 -18.46 31.69
C PHE A 311 -9.01 -18.69 32.02
N GLY A 312 -8.18 -17.64 31.92
CA GLY A 312 -6.75 -17.74 32.23
C GLY A 312 -5.96 -18.50 31.18
N ILE A 313 -6.33 -18.37 29.89
CA ILE A 313 -5.60 -19.03 28.79
C ILE A 313 -4.13 -18.60 28.74
N ASP A 314 -3.23 -19.57 28.56
CA ASP A 314 -1.78 -19.32 28.46
C ASP A 314 -1.43 -18.70 27.11
N ARG A 315 -1.36 -17.36 27.08
CA ARG A 315 -1.05 -16.60 25.86
C ARG A 315 0.38 -16.77 25.38
N GLU A 316 1.33 -17.03 26.28
CA GLU A 316 2.72 -17.28 25.89
C GLU A 316 2.84 -18.62 25.16
N PHE A 317 2.10 -19.63 25.60
CA PHE A 317 1.95 -20.88 24.85
C PHE A 317 1.36 -20.63 23.46
N LEU A 318 0.25 -19.87 23.36
CA LEU A 318 -0.38 -19.58 22.06
C LEU A 318 0.58 -18.84 21.11
N ALA A 319 1.28 -17.83 21.61
CA ALA A 319 2.27 -17.08 20.84
C ALA A 319 3.39 -17.99 20.32
N LYS A 320 3.96 -18.83 21.19
CA LYS A 320 5.02 -19.76 20.83
C LYS A 320 4.58 -20.82 19.82
N ASP A 321 3.40 -21.41 19.99
CA ASP A 321 2.88 -22.45 19.09
C ASP A 321 2.59 -21.90 17.68
N LEU A 322 2.17 -20.63 17.58
CA LEU A 322 2.01 -19.88 16.33
C LEU A 322 3.32 -19.22 15.82
N GLY A 323 4.43 -19.44 16.52
CA GLY A 323 5.74 -18.90 16.17
C GLY A 323 5.86 -17.38 16.25
N PHE A 324 5.00 -16.69 17.01
CA PHE A 324 5.20 -15.28 17.37
C PHE A 324 6.34 -15.15 18.40
N THR A 325 6.95 -13.96 18.49
CA THR A 325 8.06 -13.71 19.42
C THR A 325 7.57 -13.31 20.82
N SER A 326 6.39 -12.72 20.93
CA SER A 326 5.80 -12.29 22.18
C SER A 326 4.27 -12.14 22.09
N VAL A 327 3.61 -12.00 23.23
CA VAL A 327 2.19 -11.64 23.31
C VAL A 327 1.98 -10.13 23.21
N HIS A 328 0.82 -9.71 22.71
CA HIS A 328 0.42 -8.30 22.77
C HIS A 328 0.18 -7.89 24.24
N PRO A 329 0.80 -6.81 24.75
CA PRO A 329 0.80 -6.51 26.19
C PRO A 329 -0.54 -5.97 26.72
N ASN A 330 -1.38 -5.41 25.84
CA ASN A 330 -2.65 -4.79 26.22
C ASN A 330 -3.79 -5.27 25.32
N SER A 331 -4.90 -5.72 25.90
CA SER A 331 -6.03 -6.30 25.17
C SER A 331 -6.80 -5.30 24.30
N LEU A 332 -7.00 -4.07 24.78
CA LEU A 332 -7.67 -2.99 24.03
C LEU A 332 -6.89 -2.66 22.76
N ALA A 333 -5.57 -2.52 22.91
CA ALA A 333 -4.70 -2.26 21.78
C ALA A 333 -4.60 -3.47 20.84
N ALA A 334 -4.53 -4.72 21.34
CA ALA A 334 -4.33 -5.89 20.47
C ALA A 334 -5.47 -6.08 19.46
N VAL A 335 -6.72 -5.78 19.85
CA VAL A 335 -7.89 -5.89 18.97
C VAL A 335 -8.05 -4.71 18.02
N ALA A 336 -7.46 -3.55 18.36
CA ALA A 336 -7.55 -2.32 17.58
C ALA A 336 -6.34 -2.10 16.65
N ASP A 337 -5.20 -2.74 16.95
CA ASP A 337 -3.92 -2.51 16.27
C ASP A 337 -3.97 -2.91 14.79
N ARG A 338 -3.68 -1.93 13.93
CA ARG A 338 -3.43 -2.07 12.49
C ARG A 338 -2.16 -1.32 12.07
N ASP A 339 -1.27 -1.01 13.00
CA ASP A 339 -0.02 -0.30 12.72
C ASP A 339 0.87 -1.12 11.78
N PHE A 340 0.88 -2.45 11.93
CA PHE A 340 1.59 -3.34 11.00
C PHE A 340 1.11 -3.22 9.56
N VAL A 341 -0.19 -2.99 9.33
CA VAL A 341 -0.74 -2.78 7.99
C VAL A 341 -0.23 -1.46 7.43
N VAL A 342 -0.21 -0.41 8.25
CA VAL A 342 0.35 0.89 7.88
C VAL A 342 1.84 0.77 7.54
N GLU A 343 2.63 0.09 8.38
CA GLU A 343 4.07 -0.14 8.13
C GLU A 343 4.30 -0.87 6.80
N ILE A 344 3.53 -1.93 6.50
CA ILE A 344 3.63 -2.67 5.23
C ILE A 344 3.28 -1.76 4.04
N LEU A 345 2.18 -1.01 4.11
CA LEU A 345 1.75 -0.12 3.03
C LEU A 345 2.76 1.02 2.77
N GLN A 346 3.36 1.57 3.83
CA GLN A 346 4.38 2.61 3.72
C GLN A 346 5.68 2.06 3.12
N TRP A 347 6.12 0.88 3.59
CA TRP A 347 7.27 0.18 3.01
C TRP A 347 7.07 -0.09 1.52
N ALA A 348 5.93 -0.66 1.16
CA ALA A 348 5.59 -0.96 -0.23
C ALA A 348 5.53 0.30 -1.10
N SER A 349 5.03 1.42 -0.55
CA SER A 349 5.00 2.71 -1.26
C SER A 349 6.40 3.20 -1.63
N LEU A 350 7.37 3.07 -0.71
CA LEU A 350 8.75 3.45 -0.97
C LEU A 350 9.43 2.51 -1.97
N LEU A 351 9.26 1.19 -1.81
CA LEU A 351 9.74 0.20 -2.77
C LEU A 351 9.21 0.49 -4.18
N MET A 352 7.91 0.75 -4.31
CA MET A 352 7.30 1.06 -5.59
C MET A 352 7.79 2.39 -6.19
N ALA A 353 8.19 3.36 -5.37
CA ALA A 353 8.86 4.57 -5.83
C ALA A 353 10.26 4.28 -6.41
N HIS A 354 11.01 3.34 -5.82
CA HIS A 354 12.29 2.91 -6.38
C HIS A 354 12.11 2.14 -7.69
N LEU A 355 11.14 1.20 -7.74
CA LEU A 355 10.81 0.47 -8.96
C LEU A 355 10.32 1.39 -10.08
N SER A 356 9.55 2.45 -9.75
CA SER A 356 9.08 3.41 -10.76
C SER A 356 10.22 4.24 -11.35
N ARG A 357 11.25 4.58 -10.55
CA ARG A 357 12.46 5.26 -11.05
C ARG A 357 13.28 4.37 -11.98
N LEU A 358 13.46 3.08 -11.64
CA LEU A 358 14.09 2.12 -12.53
C LEU A 358 13.29 1.97 -13.84
N ALA A 359 11.96 1.90 -13.73
CA ALA A 359 11.08 1.82 -14.88
C ALA A 359 11.18 3.06 -15.77
N GLU A 360 11.22 4.28 -15.21
CA GLU A 360 11.40 5.52 -15.96
C GLU A 360 12.67 5.49 -16.80
N ASP A 361 13.81 5.17 -16.18
CA ASP A 361 15.10 5.11 -16.86
C ASP A 361 15.07 4.10 -18.01
N LEU A 362 14.54 2.90 -17.77
CA LEU A 362 14.47 1.85 -18.78
C LEU A 362 13.49 2.17 -19.92
N ILE A 363 12.36 2.83 -19.63
CA ILE A 363 11.43 3.33 -20.64
C ILE A 363 12.17 4.32 -21.55
N LEU A 364 12.86 5.29 -20.96
CA LEU A 364 13.62 6.29 -21.70
C LEU A 364 14.76 5.67 -22.52
N PHE A 365 15.51 4.75 -21.92
CA PHE A 365 16.62 4.05 -22.58
C PHE A 365 16.16 3.13 -23.71
N SER A 366 14.89 2.73 -23.72
CA SER A 366 14.30 1.89 -24.77
C SER A 366 13.73 2.67 -25.95
N THR A 367 13.68 4.01 -25.89
CA THR A 367 13.17 4.82 -27.02
C THR A 367 14.10 4.74 -28.23
N ALA A 368 13.62 5.17 -29.39
CA ALA A 368 14.45 5.22 -30.59
C ALA A 368 15.59 6.26 -30.47
N GLU A 369 15.35 7.34 -29.72
CA GLU A 369 16.28 8.46 -29.51
C GLU A 369 17.48 8.06 -28.64
N PHE A 370 17.26 7.24 -27.61
CA PHE A 370 18.35 6.69 -26.78
C PHE A 370 18.86 5.36 -27.36
N GLY A 371 17.96 4.39 -27.52
CA GLY A 371 18.25 3.06 -28.05
C GLY A 371 19.29 2.28 -27.24
N PHE A 372 19.49 2.63 -25.97
CA PHE A 372 20.49 2.06 -25.08
C PHE A 372 20.15 0.63 -24.68
N VAL A 373 18.87 0.34 -24.50
CA VAL A 373 18.39 -0.99 -24.11
C VAL A 373 17.23 -1.45 -24.97
N GLN A 374 16.98 -2.74 -24.98
CA GLN A 374 15.81 -3.34 -25.59
C GLN A 374 15.16 -4.32 -24.60
N VAL A 375 13.89 -4.08 -24.27
CA VAL A 375 13.08 -4.98 -23.44
C VAL A 375 12.70 -6.22 -24.27
N ALA A 376 12.78 -7.40 -23.63
CA ALA A 376 12.46 -8.67 -24.28
C ALA A 376 10.96 -8.78 -24.61
N ASP A 377 10.62 -9.56 -25.64
CA ASP A 377 9.23 -9.71 -26.12
C ASP A 377 8.27 -10.21 -25.04
N ALA A 378 8.76 -11.05 -24.12
CA ALA A 378 7.96 -11.54 -22.99
C ALA A 378 7.47 -10.42 -22.04
N TYR A 379 8.10 -9.24 -22.09
CA TYR A 379 7.81 -8.10 -21.21
C TYR A 379 7.48 -6.81 -21.99
N SER A 380 7.28 -6.90 -23.30
CA SER A 380 6.95 -5.77 -24.17
C SER A 380 5.84 -6.15 -25.13
N THR A 381 5.07 -5.19 -25.62
CA THR A 381 4.13 -5.43 -26.73
C THR A 381 4.66 -4.88 -28.04
N GLY A 382 4.41 -5.61 -29.13
CA GLY A 382 4.73 -5.19 -30.48
C GLY A 382 3.55 -4.50 -31.17
N SER A 383 3.82 -3.71 -32.21
CA SER A 383 2.79 -3.26 -33.14
C SER A 383 2.65 -4.26 -34.29
N SER A 384 1.41 -4.63 -34.63
CA SER A 384 1.11 -5.43 -35.83
C SER A 384 1.50 -4.74 -37.15
N LEU A 385 1.60 -3.40 -37.15
CA LEU A 385 1.97 -2.58 -38.32
C LEU A 385 3.46 -2.22 -38.36
N MET A 386 4.13 -2.17 -37.20
CA MET A 386 5.53 -1.77 -37.08
C MET A 386 6.32 -2.81 -36.27
N PRO A 387 6.89 -3.84 -36.91
CA PRO A 387 7.54 -4.97 -36.24
C PRO A 387 8.72 -4.59 -35.33
N GLN A 388 9.37 -3.46 -35.61
CA GLN A 388 10.49 -2.93 -34.82
C GLN A 388 10.05 -2.18 -33.55
N LYS A 389 8.79 -1.72 -33.49
CA LYS A 389 8.28 -0.92 -32.36
C LYS A 389 7.90 -1.86 -31.21
N LYS A 390 8.69 -1.82 -30.14
CA LYS A 390 8.41 -2.50 -28.87
C LYS A 390 8.03 -1.48 -27.80
N ASN A 391 6.86 -1.64 -27.22
CA ASN A 391 6.38 -0.81 -26.13
C ASN A 391 6.77 -1.45 -24.78
N PRO A 392 7.43 -0.74 -23.87
CA PRO A 392 7.82 -1.26 -22.57
C PRO A 392 6.65 -1.30 -21.57
N ASP A 393 5.52 -1.92 -21.96
CA ASP A 393 4.25 -1.90 -21.20
C ASP A 393 4.42 -2.39 -19.75
N SER A 394 5.26 -3.40 -19.53
CA SER A 394 5.57 -3.91 -18.19
C SER A 394 6.13 -2.82 -17.27
N LEU A 395 7.04 -1.99 -17.78
CA LEU A 395 7.65 -0.88 -17.05
C LEU A 395 6.66 0.26 -16.83
N GLU A 396 5.83 0.57 -17.83
CA GLU A 396 4.77 1.58 -17.69
C GLU A 396 3.76 1.18 -16.62
N LEU A 397 3.38 -0.10 -16.57
CA LEU A 397 2.49 -0.65 -15.56
C LEU A 397 3.12 -0.64 -14.16
N ILE A 398 4.42 -0.97 -14.03
CA ILE A 398 5.14 -0.84 -12.75
C ILE A 398 5.11 0.61 -12.25
N ARG A 399 5.42 1.57 -13.12
CA ARG A 399 5.37 3.00 -12.81
C ARG A 399 3.95 3.46 -12.41
N GLY A 400 2.92 3.03 -13.14
CA GLY A 400 1.52 3.34 -12.81
C GLY A 400 1.04 2.72 -11.50
N LYS A 401 1.46 1.49 -11.19
CA LYS A 401 1.12 0.79 -9.96
C LYS A 401 1.69 1.45 -8.70
N ALA A 402 2.78 2.21 -8.81
CA ALA A 402 3.32 2.97 -7.70
C ALA A 402 2.29 3.97 -7.13
N GLY A 403 1.57 4.70 -7.98
CA GLY A 403 0.54 5.64 -7.55
C GLY A 403 -0.62 4.95 -6.82
N ARG A 404 -1.00 3.74 -7.26
CA ARG A 404 -2.06 2.95 -6.61
C ARG A 404 -1.69 2.55 -5.17
N VAL A 405 -0.48 2.02 -4.98
CA VAL A 405 0.02 1.60 -3.66
C VAL A 405 0.14 2.80 -2.71
N MET A 406 0.65 3.94 -3.20
CA MET A 406 0.72 5.18 -2.42
C MET A 406 -0.68 5.69 -2.01
N GLY A 407 -1.65 5.60 -2.91
CA GLY A 407 -3.04 5.96 -2.61
C GLY A 407 -3.66 5.08 -1.52
N GLN A 408 -3.41 3.78 -1.55
CA GLN A 408 -3.88 2.83 -0.53
C GLN A 408 -3.27 3.13 0.84
N ALA A 409 -1.97 3.43 0.91
CA ALA A 409 -1.30 3.80 2.15
C ALA A 409 -1.93 5.06 2.78
N SER A 410 -2.15 6.09 1.96
CA SER A 410 -2.79 7.34 2.41
C SER A 410 -4.24 7.15 2.83
N GLY A 411 -4.99 6.36 2.05
CA GLY A 411 -6.40 6.04 2.32
C GLY A 411 -6.57 5.30 3.64
N PHE A 412 -5.81 4.24 3.87
CA PHE A 412 -5.93 3.46 5.10
C PHE A 412 -5.47 4.24 6.34
N LEU A 413 -4.40 5.03 6.24
CA LEU A 413 -3.98 5.92 7.33
C LEU A 413 -5.07 6.94 7.69
N SER A 414 -5.83 7.40 6.68
CA SER A 414 -6.99 8.29 6.89
C SER A 414 -8.16 7.57 7.56
N THR A 415 -8.38 6.30 7.29
CA THR A 415 -9.37 5.46 8.00
C THR A 415 -9.01 5.27 9.47
N LEU A 416 -7.73 5.03 9.78
CA LEU A 416 -7.26 4.81 11.14
C LEU A 416 -7.34 6.09 12.01
N LYS A 417 -7.28 7.27 11.38
CA LYS A 417 -7.25 8.57 12.05
C LYS A 417 -8.51 8.82 12.86
N SER A 418 -8.33 9.14 14.14
CA SER A 418 -9.40 9.53 15.08
C SER A 418 -10.42 8.44 15.42
N LEU A 419 -10.11 7.16 15.20
CA LEU A 419 -10.95 6.07 15.71
C LEU A 419 -10.95 6.06 17.26
N PRO A 420 -12.12 5.94 17.91
CA PRO A 420 -12.18 5.74 19.34
C PRO A 420 -11.71 4.33 19.71
N THR A 421 -11.11 4.17 20.89
CA THR A 421 -10.73 2.85 21.40
C THR A 421 -11.98 1.97 21.64
N SER A 422 -12.03 0.68 21.31
CA SER A 422 -10.97 -0.20 20.76
C SER A 422 -11.26 -0.63 19.31
N TYR A 423 -11.91 -1.79 19.11
CA TYR A 423 -12.28 -2.27 17.77
C TYR A 423 -13.49 -1.49 17.25
N ASN A 424 -13.38 -0.96 16.03
CA ASN A 424 -14.50 -0.44 15.25
C ASN A 424 -14.54 -1.16 13.90
N LYS A 425 -15.73 -1.26 13.30
CA LYS A 425 -15.93 -1.94 12.02
C LYS A 425 -15.12 -1.29 10.89
N ASP A 426 -14.75 -0.01 11.03
CA ASP A 426 -13.81 0.71 10.16
C ASP A 426 -12.48 -0.03 9.96
N LEU A 427 -12.01 -0.79 10.96
CA LEU A 427 -10.77 -1.58 10.86
C LEU A 427 -10.86 -2.70 9.82
N GLN A 428 -12.06 -3.04 9.33
CA GLN A 428 -12.24 -3.97 8.22
C GLN A 428 -11.64 -3.43 6.92
N GLU A 429 -11.58 -2.11 6.73
CA GLU A 429 -10.94 -1.44 5.58
C GLU A 429 -9.41 -1.62 5.55
N SER A 430 -8.83 -2.33 6.52
CA SER A 430 -7.42 -2.74 6.48
C SER A 430 -7.14 -3.91 5.54
N VAL A 431 -8.16 -4.73 5.25
CA VAL A 431 -7.99 -6.01 4.52
C VAL A 431 -7.68 -5.77 3.05
N GLU A 432 -8.52 -5.01 2.36
CA GLU A 432 -8.38 -4.79 0.91
C GLU A 432 -7.09 -4.12 0.49
N PRO A 433 -6.68 -2.97 1.09
CA PRO A 433 -5.43 -2.33 0.71
C PRO A 433 -4.24 -3.24 0.99
N LEU A 434 -4.26 -4.03 2.07
CA LEU A 434 -3.19 -4.96 2.39
C LEU A 434 -3.07 -6.07 1.32
N LEU A 435 -4.17 -6.77 1.01
CA LEU A 435 -4.18 -7.87 0.05
C LEU A 435 -3.74 -7.39 -1.35
N ASP A 436 -4.31 -6.28 -1.83
CA ASP A 436 -3.98 -5.75 -3.15
C ASP A 436 -2.55 -5.21 -3.22
N CYS A 437 -2.05 -4.60 -2.14
CA CYS A 437 -0.66 -4.15 -2.05
C CYS A 437 0.32 -5.32 -2.17
N VAL A 438 0.17 -6.35 -1.34
CA VAL A 438 1.05 -7.54 -1.36
C VAL A 438 1.05 -8.20 -2.75
N LYS A 439 -0.13 -8.41 -3.34
CA LYS A 439 -0.27 -8.95 -4.70
C LYS A 439 0.43 -8.08 -5.74
N THR A 440 0.21 -6.77 -5.67
CA THR A 440 0.79 -5.80 -6.60
C THR A 440 2.32 -5.79 -6.51
N VAL A 441 2.87 -5.73 -5.30
CA VAL A 441 4.32 -5.74 -5.06
C VAL A 441 4.95 -7.05 -5.54
N SER A 442 4.35 -8.20 -5.21
CA SER A 442 4.82 -9.52 -5.67
C SER A 442 4.94 -9.60 -7.20
N HIS A 443 3.89 -9.15 -7.91
CA HIS A 443 3.91 -9.10 -9.37
C HIS A 443 4.96 -8.13 -9.91
N CYS A 444 5.07 -6.93 -9.33
CA CYS A 444 6.04 -5.92 -9.76
C CYS A 444 7.49 -6.39 -9.56
N LEU A 445 7.81 -7.04 -8.45
CA LEU A 445 9.13 -7.62 -8.20
C LEU A 445 9.46 -8.73 -9.20
N THR A 446 8.51 -9.64 -9.43
CA THR A 446 8.67 -10.75 -10.38
C THR A 446 8.91 -10.24 -11.80
N ILE A 447 8.08 -9.31 -12.27
CA ILE A 447 8.20 -8.71 -13.60
C ILE A 447 9.51 -7.93 -13.73
N THR A 448 9.88 -7.13 -12.72
CA THR A 448 11.15 -6.38 -12.74
C THR A 448 12.35 -7.31 -12.84
N SER A 449 12.35 -8.42 -12.10
CA SER A 449 13.41 -9.44 -12.18
C SER A 449 13.50 -10.06 -13.58
N GLY A 450 12.35 -10.37 -14.18
CA GLY A 450 12.25 -10.83 -15.57
C GLY A 450 12.79 -9.81 -16.59
N VAL A 451 12.43 -8.54 -16.44
CA VAL A 451 12.91 -7.46 -17.30
C VAL A 451 14.43 -7.31 -17.18
N VAL A 452 14.96 -7.18 -15.96
CA VAL A 452 16.40 -6.95 -15.74
C VAL A 452 17.23 -8.14 -16.23
N SER A 453 16.81 -9.38 -15.96
CA SER A 453 17.54 -10.57 -16.40
C SER A 453 17.61 -10.68 -17.93
N SER A 454 16.49 -10.44 -18.62
CA SER A 454 16.36 -10.56 -20.07
C SER A 454 16.72 -9.29 -20.85
N LEU A 455 17.06 -8.20 -20.16
CA LEU A 455 17.36 -6.90 -20.79
C LEU A 455 18.56 -7.02 -21.73
N LYS A 456 18.35 -6.64 -22.99
CA LYS A 456 19.43 -6.53 -23.98
C LYS A 456 20.03 -5.12 -23.90
N VAL A 457 21.34 -5.06 -23.70
CA VAL A 457 22.10 -3.81 -23.57
C VAL A 457 22.87 -3.55 -24.87
N HIS A 458 22.76 -2.33 -25.41
CA HIS A 458 23.42 -1.91 -26.64
C HIS A 458 24.65 -1.04 -26.32
N GLY A 459 25.73 -1.68 -25.88
CA GLY A 459 26.95 -0.98 -25.48
C GLY A 459 27.54 -0.05 -26.55
N ASP A 460 27.46 -0.44 -27.83
CA ASP A 460 27.92 0.41 -28.94
C ASP A 460 27.14 1.72 -29.04
N LYS A 461 25.82 1.68 -28.84
CA LYS A 461 24.97 2.89 -28.87
C LYS A 461 25.21 3.78 -27.65
N MET A 462 25.38 3.18 -26.48
CA MET A 462 25.74 3.92 -25.26
C MET A 462 27.11 4.60 -25.41
N LYS A 463 28.09 3.90 -25.98
CA LYS A 463 29.42 4.44 -26.28
C LYS A 463 29.35 5.57 -27.32
N ALA A 464 28.55 5.41 -28.37
CA ALA A 464 28.34 6.45 -29.38
C ALA A 464 27.65 7.72 -28.84
N ALA A 465 26.92 7.61 -27.72
CA ALA A 465 26.30 8.75 -27.06
C ALA A 465 27.27 9.52 -26.14
N LEU A 466 28.48 9.02 -25.91
CA LEU A 466 29.53 9.74 -25.19
C LEU A 466 30.15 10.80 -26.08
N THR A 467 30.25 12.01 -25.56
CA THR A 467 30.78 13.16 -26.29
C THR A 467 31.91 13.80 -25.47
N ALA A 468 32.91 14.36 -26.15
CA ALA A 468 34.13 14.81 -25.49
C ALA A 468 33.90 15.99 -24.51
N ASP A 469 32.85 16.77 -24.69
CA ASP A 469 32.42 17.84 -23.77
C ASP A 469 32.14 17.30 -22.35
N MET A 470 31.73 16.04 -22.23
CA MET A 470 31.56 15.36 -20.93
C MET A 470 32.86 15.26 -20.13
N LEU A 471 34.02 15.38 -20.79
CA LEU A 471 35.35 15.32 -20.20
C LEU A 471 35.91 16.71 -19.88
N ALA A 472 35.12 17.78 -20.03
CA ALA A 472 35.53 19.13 -19.62
C ALA A 472 35.86 19.21 -18.12
N THR A 473 35.16 18.44 -17.27
CA THR A 473 35.53 18.31 -15.86
C THR A 473 36.87 17.60 -15.70
N ASP A 474 37.14 16.55 -16.48
CA ASP A 474 38.40 15.82 -16.42
C ASP A 474 39.59 16.68 -16.90
N VAL A 475 39.37 17.69 -17.75
CA VAL A 475 40.36 18.74 -18.08
C VAL A 475 40.65 19.62 -16.86
N ALA A 476 39.62 20.00 -16.10
CA ALA A 476 39.80 20.74 -14.87
C ALA A 476 40.58 19.92 -13.83
N ASP A 477 40.28 18.62 -13.71
CA ASP A 477 40.96 17.69 -12.79
C ASP A 477 42.44 17.51 -13.17
N TYR A 478 42.76 17.43 -14.46
CA TYR A 478 44.15 17.39 -14.94
C TYR A 478 44.98 18.58 -14.41
N LEU A 479 44.41 19.80 -14.42
CA LEU A 479 45.10 20.97 -13.90
C LEU A 479 45.18 20.99 -12.37
N VAL A 480 44.18 20.42 -11.68
CA VAL A 480 44.24 20.25 -10.22
C VAL A 480 45.41 19.35 -9.84
N LEU A 481 45.63 18.26 -10.58
CA LEU A 481 46.78 17.38 -10.37
C LEU A 481 48.13 18.07 -10.62
N LYS A 482 48.14 19.17 -11.39
CA LYS A 482 49.31 20.04 -11.59
C LYS A 482 49.39 21.20 -10.58
N GLY A 483 48.58 21.18 -9.52
CA GLY A 483 48.63 22.12 -8.40
C GLY A 483 47.77 23.38 -8.57
N VAL A 484 46.96 23.47 -9.62
CA VAL A 484 46.06 24.62 -9.82
C VAL A 484 44.83 24.51 -8.92
N PRO A 485 44.46 25.54 -8.14
CA PRO A 485 43.23 25.51 -7.36
C PRO A 485 41.97 25.31 -8.22
N PHE A 486 41.06 24.42 -7.81
CA PHE A 486 39.89 24.01 -8.61
C PHE A 486 39.02 25.16 -9.15
N ARG A 487 38.85 26.25 -8.37
CA ARG A 487 38.11 27.43 -8.85
C ARG A 487 38.73 28.04 -10.11
N GLN A 488 40.06 28.01 -10.22
CA GLN A 488 40.77 28.50 -11.41
C GLN A 488 40.68 27.48 -12.55
N THR A 489 40.77 26.18 -12.26
CA THR A 489 40.68 25.13 -13.29
C THR A 489 39.32 25.09 -13.97
N HIS A 490 38.22 25.37 -13.26
CA HIS A 490 36.90 25.48 -13.86
C HIS A 490 36.82 26.63 -14.88
N HIS A 491 37.39 27.79 -14.58
CA HIS A 491 37.46 28.90 -15.54
C HIS A 491 38.33 28.57 -16.75
N ILE A 492 39.44 27.86 -16.53
CA ILE A 492 40.34 27.41 -17.60
C ILE A 492 39.64 26.37 -18.49
N ALA A 493 39.01 25.34 -17.92
CA ALA A 493 38.25 24.35 -18.67
C ALA A 493 37.10 25.00 -19.47
N GLY A 494 36.39 25.96 -18.88
CA GLY A 494 35.39 26.75 -19.59
C GLY A 494 35.98 27.58 -20.74
N ALA A 495 37.23 28.06 -20.63
CA ALA A 495 37.92 28.72 -21.73
C ALA A 495 38.31 27.74 -22.85
N VAL A 496 38.69 26.51 -22.51
CA VAL A 496 38.94 25.45 -23.50
C VAL A 496 37.67 25.10 -24.26
N VAL A 497 36.52 24.97 -23.57
CA VAL A 497 35.22 24.74 -24.21
C VAL A 497 34.88 25.88 -25.18
N ARG A 498 34.98 27.15 -24.75
CA ARG A 498 34.73 28.31 -25.62
C ARG A 498 35.67 28.33 -26.84
N LYS A 499 36.95 28.01 -26.66
CA LYS A 499 37.92 27.96 -27.75
C LYS A 499 37.56 26.86 -28.76
N ALA A 500 37.07 25.71 -28.29
CA ALA A 500 36.58 24.64 -29.17
C ALA A 500 35.35 25.10 -29.98
N GLU A 501 34.41 25.79 -29.35
CA GLU A 501 33.23 26.38 -30.01
C GLU A 501 33.62 27.43 -31.07
N GLU A 502 34.57 28.33 -30.75
CA GLU A 502 35.09 29.34 -31.68
C GLU A 502 35.74 28.72 -32.93
N LEU A 503 36.44 27.59 -32.73
CA LEU A 503 37.10 26.84 -33.81
C LEU A 503 36.14 25.90 -34.56
N GLY A 504 34.93 25.67 -34.04
CA GLY A 504 33.97 24.72 -34.60
C GLY A 504 34.43 23.25 -34.51
N VAL A 505 35.23 22.91 -33.50
CA VAL A 505 35.80 21.58 -33.28
C VAL A 505 35.40 21.00 -31.93
N SER A 506 35.59 19.69 -31.73
CA SER A 506 35.44 19.05 -30.43
C SER A 506 36.46 19.57 -29.42
N ILE A 507 36.14 19.59 -28.12
CA ILE A 507 37.10 19.95 -27.06
C ILE A 507 38.37 19.08 -27.09
N ALA A 508 38.27 17.84 -27.59
CA ALA A 508 39.40 16.93 -27.75
C ALA A 508 40.31 17.27 -28.94
N GLU A 509 39.85 18.13 -29.86
CA GLU A 509 40.55 18.49 -31.10
C GLU A 509 41.26 19.85 -31.01
N VAL A 510 41.15 20.54 -29.87
CA VAL A 510 41.86 21.81 -29.62
C VAL A 510 43.37 21.53 -29.57
N GLY A 511 44.13 22.18 -30.45
CA GLY A 511 45.57 21.98 -30.57
C GLY A 511 46.33 22.38 -29.31
N LEU A 512 47.45 21.69 -29.02
CA LEU A 512 48.27 21.96 -27.82
C LEU A 512 48.76 23.42 -27.74
N GLU A 513 49.07 24.03 -28.87
CA GLU A 513 49.50 25.44 -28.90
C GLU A 513 48.37 26.39 -28.49
N ASP A 514 47.13 26.14 -28.92
CA ASP A 514 45.95 26.89 -28.46
C ASP A 514 45.68 26.64 -26.97
N LEU A 515 45.82 25.39 -26.50
CA LEU A 515 45.68 25.06 -25.07
C LEU A 515 46.72 25.81 -24.23
N LYS A 516 47.98 25.88 -24.67
CA LYS A 516 49.06 26.60 -23.98
C LYS A 516 48.83 28.10 -23.89
N GLN A 517 48.12 28.70 -24.86
CA GLN A 517 47.69 30.10 -24.77
C GLN A 517 46.67 30.32 -23.65
N ILE A 518 45.87 29.31 -23.30
CA ILE A 518 44.91 29.37 -22.18
C ILE A 518 45.63 29.11 -20.85
N SER A 519 46.51 28.10 -20.78
CA SER A 519 47.32 27.82 -19.60
C SER A 519 48.65 27.15 -19.99
N PRO A 520 49.80 27.64 -19.48
CA PRO A 520 51.12 27.06 -19.81
C PRO A 520 51.33 25.66 -19.23
N LEU A 521 50.42 25.17 -18.37
CA LEU A 521 50.48 23.85 -17.72
C LEU A 521 49.93 22.71 -18.59
N PHE A 522 49.33 23.03 -19.75
CA PHE A 522 48.94 22.01 -20.72
C PHE A 522 50.16 21.44 -21.44
N GLU A 523 50.30 20.12 -21.38
CA GLU A 523 51.35 19.33 -22.02
C GLU A 523 50.72 18.29 -22.94
N ALA A 524 51.53 17.56 -23.72
CA ALA A 524 51.04 16.60 -24.70
C ALA A 524 50.21 15.43 -24.09
N ASP A 525 50.37 15.17 -22.79
CA ASP A 525 49.60 14.17 -22.05
C ASP A 525 48.13 14.57 -21.82
N ILE A 526 47.74 15.82 -22.07
CA ILE A 526 46.33 16.26 -22.04
C ILE A 526 45.44 15.45 -22.98
N ALA A 527 46.00 14.95 -24.10
CA ALA A 527 45.27 14.08 -25.03
C ALA A 527 44.72 12.82 -24.34
N GLN A 528 45.39 12.34 -23.28
CA GLN A 528 44.95 11.18 -22.51
C GLN A 528 43.72 11.44 -21.64
N VAL A 529 43.36 12.71 -21.40
CA VAL A 529 42.14 13.08 -20.67
C VAL A 529 40.90 12.76 -21.48
N PHE A 530 40.98 12.80 -22.80
CA PHE A 530 39.86 12.55 -23.72
C PHE A 530 39.57 11.06 -23.96
N ASP A 531 39.95 10.22 -23.00
CA ASP A 531 39.67 8.78 -22.97
C ASP A 531 38.60 8.49 -21.91
N PHE A 532 37.41 8.07 -22.36
CA PHE A 532 36.28 7.77 -21.48
C PHE A 532 36.58 6.63 -20.50
N GLU A 533 37.40 5.64 -20.87
CA GLU A 533 37.78 4.54 -19.97
C GLU A 533 38.67 5.09 -18.84
N LYS A 534 39.64 5.95 -19.16
CA LYS A 534 40.46 6.61 -18.14
C LYS A 534 39.63 7.50 -17.22
N SER A 535 38.63 8.19 -17.77
CA SER A 535 37.71 9.01 -16.99
C SER A 535 37.00 8.15 -15.93
N VAL A 536 36.37 7.04 -16.31
CA VAL A 536 35.67 6.18 -15.34
C VAL A 536 36.63 5.51 -14.33
N GLU A 537 37.82 5.11 -14.77
CA GLU A 537 38.79 4.45 -13.89
C GLU A 537 39.39 5.37 -12.82
N ARG A 538 39.49 6.68 -13.08
CA ARG A 538 39.90 7.67 -12.05
C ARG A 538 38.91 7.76 -10.89
N ARG A 539 37.62 7.46 -11.12
CA ARG A 539 36.55 7.50 -10.12
C ARG A 539 36.57 6.22 -9.27
N SER A 540 37.70 5.99 -8.59
CA SER A 540 38.04 4.76 -7.86
C SER A 540 37.82 4.79 -6.36
N ALA A 541 37.46 5.96 -5.81
CA ALA A 541 36.95 6.04 -4.45
C ALA A 541 35.72 5.12 -4.27
N GLN A 542 35.51 4.64 -3.04
CA GLN A 542 34.39 3.76 -2.71
C GLN A 542 33.06 4.39 -3.14
N GLY A 543 32.25 3.61 -3.87
CA GLY A 543 30.99 4.08 -4.45
C GLY A 543 31.15 4.78 -5.81
N GLY A 544 32.37 4.90 -6.33
CA GLY A 544 32.63 5.41 -7.68
C GLY A 544 32.33 4.40 -8.79
N THR A 545 32.54 4.82 -10.04
CA THR A 545 32.18 4.08 -11.25
C THR A 545 33.35 3.29 -11.88
N SER A 546 34.55 3.37 -11.32
CA SER A 546 35.68 2.54 -11.76
C SER A 546 35.36 1.04 -11.66
N ARG A 547 36.06 0.23 -12.44
CA ARG A 547 35.90 -1.22 -12.44
C ARG A 547 36.07 -1.83 -11.05
N SER A 548 37.09 -1.41 -10.31
CA SER A 548 37.38 -1.92 -8.96
C SER A 548 36.27 -1.57 -7.97
N SER A 549 35.77 -0.33 -8.01
CA SER A 549 34.65 0.10 -7.15
C SER A 549 33.34 -0.62 -7.47
N VAL A 550 33.03 -0.83 -8.76
CA VAL A 550 31.84 -1.55 -9.19
C VAL A 550 31.89 -3.03 -8.78
N LEU A 551 33.05 -3.68 -8.91
CA LEU A 551 33.23 -5.05 -8.42
C LEU A 551 33.04 -5.14 -6.91
N ALA A 552 33.57 -4.18 -6.13
CA ALA A 552 33.36 -4.16 -4.69
C ALA A 552 31.87 -3.98 -4.31
N GLN A 553 31.10 -3.23 -5.09
CA GLN A 553 29.65 -3.10 -4.91
C GLN A 553 28.91 -4.41 -5.21
N ILE A 554 29.29 -5.11 -6.28
CA ILE A 554 28.73 -6.44 -6.62
C ILE A 554 29.04 -7.43 -5.49
N ASP A 555 30.29 -7.51 -5.05
CA ASP A 555 30.71 -8.41 -3.98
C ASP A 555 29.97 -8.12 -2.66
N ALA A 556 29.67 -6.85 -2.36
CA ALA A 556 28.90 -6.47 -1.18
C ALA A 556 27.45 -7.00 -1.25
N ILE A 557 26.82 -6.94 -2.43
CA ILE A 557 25.49 -7.51 -2.64
C ILE A 557 25.54 -9.04 -2.53
N GLU A 558 26.48 -9.69 -3.21
CA GLU A 558 26.62 -11.15 -3.18
C GLU A 558 26.85 -11.67 -1.75
N LYS A 559 27.70 -11.00 -0.95
CA LYS A 559 27.94 -11.35 0.47
C LYS A 559 26.74 -11.13 1.38
N MET A 560 25.89 -10.15 1.08
CA MET A 560 24.68 -9.91 1.86
C MET A 560 23.62 -10.99 1.60
N LEU A 561 23.67 -11.63 0.42
CA LEU A 561 22.68 -12.62 -0.02
C LEU A 561 23.11 -14.07 0.26
N SER A 562 24.38 -14.31 0.55
CA SER A 562 24.92 -15.58 1.07
C SER A 562 24.66 -15.74 2.56
#